data_AF-A0A845ZA28-F1
#
_entry.id   AF-A0A845ZA28-F1
#
_cell.length_a   1.000
_cell.length_b   1.000
_cell.length_c   1.000
_cell.angle_alpha   90.00
_cell.angle_beta   90.00
_cell.angle_gamma   90.00
#
_symmetry.space_group_name_H-M   'P 1'
#
loop_
_entity.id
_entity.type
_entity.pdbx_description
1 polymer ?
#
loop_
_entity_poly.entity_id
_entity_poly.type
_entity_poly.pdbx_seq_one_letter_code
_entity_poly.pdbx_strand_id
1 'polypeptide(L)'
;RRGTKLRQTRRYRLGVLLSEQTDHLVLATATPHKGDPENFRLLLQLLDPDLFANTEILAQAVQQQETPIFLRRLKEDMVDFDGAPLFLPRQVRTLGVELTQPEQNLYEAVTDYVADMFNRALAEDNRNVTFALIILQRRLASSIRAIRRSLENRRDRLAALQADIVANPQFLEAARRGDEVTPDNLDDAAEGDRWEAEEHALRYTLARNLDELEAEIAMLDELAQTARAVEEAGPERKLNELRQVIEQIELFRTGEKLLIFTESKDTLDYLVENLTQWGLTVTTIDGTMPQVARQQAETDF
;
A
#
# COMPACT_ATOMS: atom_id res chain seq x y z
N ARG A 1 -21.29 -10.06 -28.08
CA ARG A 1 -20.68 -9.43 -26.88
C ARG A 1 -19.21 -9.19 -27.19
N ARG A 2 -18.74 -7.94 -27.21
CA ARG A 2 -17.31 -7.62 -27.41
C ARG A 2 -16.56 -8.19 -26.20
N GLY A 3 -15.76 -9.23 -26.40
CA GLY A 3 -14.96 -9.82 -25.33
C GLY A 3 -13.94 -8.80 -24.85
N THR A 4 -14.04 -8.39 -23.60
CA THR A 4 -12.97 -7.70 -22.88
C THR A 4 -11.72 -8.58 -22.99
N LYS A 5 -10.67 -8.07 -23.62
CA LYS A 5 -9.45 -8.83 -23.88
C LYS A 5 -8.84 -9.22 -22.53
N LEU A 6 -8.85 -10.51 -22.19
CA LEU A 6 -8.33 -11.01 -20.92
C LEU A 6 -6.83 -10.72 -20.84
N ARG A 7 -6.42 -9.79 -19.98
CA ARG A 7 -5.00 -9.48 -19.75
C ARG A 7 -4.45 -10.47 -18.72
N GLN A 8 -3.81 -11.53 -19.19
CA GLN A 8 -3.20 -12.54 -18.32
C GLN A 8 -1.86 -12.06 -17.77
N THR A 9 -1.66 -12.22 -16.46
CA THR A 9 -0.36 -12.01 -15.81
C THR A 9 0.62 -13.12 -16.17
N ARG A 10 1.93 -12.89 -16.01
CA ARG A 10 2.95 -13.93 -16.20
C ARG A 10 2.74 -15.12 -15.27
N ARG A 11 2.34 -14.87 -14.01
CA ARG A 11 2.02 -15.90 -13.00
C ARG A 11 0.83 -16.76 -13.44
N TYR A 12 -0.23 -16.14 -13.97
CA TYR A 12 -1.38 -16.87 -14.47
C TYR A 12 -1.04 -17.77 -15.65
N ARG A 13 -0.25 -17.26 -16.62
CA ARG A 13 0.23 -18.07 -17.76
C ARG A 13 1.06 -19.27 -17.31
N LEU A 14 1.91 -19.10 -16.31
CA LEU A 14 2.65 -20.20 -15.71
C LEU A 14 1.69 -21.22 -15.09
N GLY A 15 0.66 -20.77 -14.38
CA GLY A 15 -0.40 -21.63 -13.83
C GLY A 15 -1.08 -22.48 -14.90
N VAL A 16 -1.46 -21.88 -16.04
CA VAL A 16 -2.06 -22.61 -17.19
C VAL A 16 -1.10 -23.67 -17.74
N LEU A 17 0.16 -23.29 -17.97
CA LEU A 17 1.17 -24.23 -18.47
C LEU A 17 1.38 -25.41 -17.51
N LEU A 18 1.40 -25.15 -16.20
CA LEU A 18 1.58 -26.20 -15.20
C LEU A 18 0.34 -27.10 -15.12
N SER A 19 -0.87 -26.54 -15.13
CA SER A 19 -2.11 -27.33 -15.09
C SER A 19 -2.22 -28.32 -16.25
N GLU A 20 -1.73 -27.96 -17.44
CA GLU A 20 -1.72 -28.85 -18.61
C GLU A 20 -0.64 -29.94 -18.55
N GLN A 21 0.39 -29.78 -17.71
CA GLN A 21 1.56 -30.66 -17.63
C GLN A 21 1.59 -31.50 -16.35
N THR A 22 0.53 -31.46 -15.53
CA THR A 22 0.45 -32.19 -14.26
C THR A 22 -0.84 -33.00 -14.17
N ASP A 23 -0.76 -34.22 -13.66
CA ASP A 23 -1.95 -35.05 -13.40
C ASP A 23 -2.80 -34.51 -12.23
N HIS A 24 -2.15 -33.86 -11.25
CA HIS A 24 -2.78 -33.32 -10.06
C HIS A 24 -2.22 -31.95 -9.73
N LEU A 25 -3.11 -30.98 -9.49
CA LEU A 25 -2.76 -29.62 -9.10
C LEU A 25 -3.45 -29.27 -7.77
N VAL A 26 -2.67 -28.83 -6.79
CA VAL A 26 -3.18 -28.33 -5.52
C VAL A 26 -2.79 -26.86 -5.38
N LEU A 27 -3.78 -26.00 -5.22
CA LEU A 27 -3.59 -24.57 -4.98
C LEU A 27 -3.89 -24.26 -3.51
N ALA A 28 -2.88 -23.76 -2.79
CA ALA A 28 -3.02 -23.35 -1.39
C ALA A 28 -3.01 -21.83 -1.31
N THR A 29 -4.08 -21.25 -0.76
CA THR A 29 -4.19 -19.81 -0.51
C THR A 29 -5.05 -19.53 0.71
N ALA A 30 -4.64 -18.54 1.51
CA ALA A 30 -5.44 -18.04 2.63
C ALA A 30 -6.53 -17.05 2.16
N THR A 31 -6.32 -16.41 0.99
CA THR A 31 -7.16 -15.36 0.43
C THR A 31 -7.30 -15.55 -1.09
N PRO A 32 -8.31 -16.29 -1.55
CA PRO A 32 -8.35 -16.76 -2.94
C PRO A 32 -8.62 -15.66 -3.97
N HIS A 33 -9.14 -14.50 -3.57
CA HIS A 33 -9.32 -13.34 -4.44
C HIS A 33 -9.44 -12.03 -3.63
N LYS A 34 -9.23 -10.89 -4.29
CA LYS A 34 -9.37 -9.54 -3.72
C LYS A 34 -10.80 -8.98 -3.79
N GLY A 35 -11.81 -9.85 -3.79
CA GLY A 35 -13.21 -9.44 -4.02
C GLY A 35 -13.64 -9.40 -5.50
N ASP A 36 -12.77 -9.74 -6.45
CA ASP A 36 -13.11 -9.87 -7.87
C ASP A 36 -13.54 -11.32 -8.20
N PRO A 37 -14.83 -11.57 -8.52
CA PRO A 37 -15.34 -12.90 -8.84
C PRO A 37 -14.73 -13.50 -10.11
N GLU A 38 -14.36 -12.69 -11.10
CA GLU A 38 -13.74 -13.19 -12.34
C GLU A 38 -12.31 -13.66 -12.09
N ASN A 39 -11.53 -12.92 -11.27
CA ASN A 39 -10.20 -13.37 -10.88
C ASN A 39 -10.26 -14.69 -10.09
N PHE A 40 -11.25 -14.84 -9.22
CA PHE A 40 -11.46 -16.10 -8.50
C PHE A 40 -11.82 -17.24 -9.45
N ARG A 41 -12.74 -17.01 -10.39
CA ARG A 41 -13.12 -17.99 -11.41
C ARG A 41 -11.91 -18.42 -12.24
N LEU A 42 -11.09 -17.48 -12.69
CA LEU A 42 -9.89 -17.77 -13.48
C LEU A 42 -8.90 -18.65 -12.71
N LEU A 43 -8.75 -18.45 -11.40
CA LEU A 43 -7.92 -19.29 -10.54
C LEU A 43 -8.46 -20.72 -10.46
N LEU A 44 -9.78 -20.88 -10.26
CA LEU A 44 -10.42 -22.20 -10.21
C LEU A 44 -10.41 -22.92 -11.56
N GLN A 45 -10.42 -22.16 -12.67
CA GLN A 45 -10.30 -22.69 -14.02
C GLN A 45 -8.96 -23.43 -14.25
N LEU A 46 -7.93 -23.14 -13.44
CA LEU A 46 -6.67 -23.90 -13.48
C LEU A 46 -6.82 -25.31 -12.90
N LEU A 47 -7.81 -25.55 -12.04
CA LEU A 47 -8.09 -26.86 -11.44
C LEU A 47 -8.98 -27.70 -12.35
N ASP A 48 -10.07 -27.11 -12.85
CA ASP A 48 -11.00 -27.76 -13.76
C ASP A 48 -11.64 -26.72 -14.70
N PRO A 49 -11.29 -26.70 -15.99
CA PRO A 49 -11.80 -25.72 -16.92
C PRO A 49 -13.30 -25.89 -17.24
N ASP A 50 -13.84 -27.10 -17.11
CA ASP A 50 -15.22 -27.42 -17.46
C ASP A 50 -16.18 -27.06 -16.32
N LEU A 51 -15.77 -27.30 -15.08
CA LEU A 51 -16.57 -26.99 -13.89
C LEU A 51 -16.69 -25.47 -13.65
N PHE A 52 -15.72 -24.67 -14.14
CA PHE A 52 -15.63 -23.22 -13.89
C PHE A 52 -15.71 -22.34 -15.15
N ALA A 53 -16.54 -22.76 -16.10
CA ALA A 53 -16.74 -22.04 -17.36
C ALA A 53 -17.32 -20.62 -17.19
N ASN A 54 -18.16 -20.38 -16.16
CA ASN A 54 -18.70 -19.05 -15.84
C ASN A 54 -18.96 -18.87 -14.34
N THR A 55 -19.16 -17.61 -13.91
CA THR A 55 -19.36 -17.23 -12.51
C THR A 55 -20.72 -17.66 -11.95
N GLU A 56 -21.74 -17.83 -12.80
CA GLU A 56 -23.09 -18.28 -12.39
C GLU A 56 -23.08 -19.74 -11.94
N ILE A 57 -22.35 -20.62 -12.64
CA ILE A 57 -22.16 -22.03 -12.28
C ILE A 57 -21.46 -22.15 -10.93
N LEU A 58 -20.41 -21.34 -10.71
CA LEU A 58 -19.68 -21.29 -9.43
C LEU A 58 -20.62 -20.88 -8.27
N ALA A 59 -21.44 -19.85 -8.47
CA ALA A 59 -22.37 -19.38 -7.45
C ALA A 59 -23.43 -20.45 -7.10
N GLN A 60 -23.95 -21.16 -8.10
CA GLN A 60 -24.91 -22.26 -7.89
C GLN A 60 -24.28 -23.42 -7.12
N ALA A 61 -23.05 -23.84 -7.48
CA ALA A 61 -22.35 -24.92 -6.79
C ALA A 61 -22.07 -24.59 -5.31
N VAL A 62 -21.71 -23.33 -5.02
CA VAL A 62 -21.55 -22.85 -3.63
C VAL A 62 -22.88 -22.89 -2.87
N GLN A 63 -23.97 -22.41 -3.48
CA GLN A 63 -25.28 -22.37 -2.85
C GLN A 63 -25.82 -23.78 -2.54
N GLN A 64 -25.51 -24.75 -3.39
CA GLN A 64 -25.91 -26.15 -3.23
C GLN A 64 -24.98 -26.93 -2.27
N GLN A 65 -23.92 -26.31 -1.75
CA GLN A 65 -22.86 -26.97 -0.96
C GLN A 65 -22.16 -28.12 -1.72
N GLU A 66 -22.22 -28.08 -3.06
CA GLU A 66 -21.67 -29.09 -3.96
C GLU A 66 -20.31 -28.64 -4.51
N THR A 67 -19.42 -28.18 -3.64
CA THR A 67 -18.07 -27.73 -4.06
C THR A 67 -16.99 -28.67 -3.51
N PRO A 68 -16.81 -29.86 -4.12
CA PRO A 68 -15.86 -30.87 -3.64
C PRO A 68 -14.38 -30.47 -3.81
N ILE A 69 -14.11 -29.35 -4.48
CA ILE A 69 -12.77 -28.98 -4.95
C ILE A 69 -12.07 -27.91 -4.11
N PHE A 70 -12.75 -27.24 -3.16
CA PHE A 70 -12.08 -26.32 -2.25
C PHE A 70 -12.50 -26.57 -0.80
N LEU A 71 -11.52 -26.59 0.08
CA LEU A 71 -11.72 -26.74 1.52
C LEU A 71 -11.31 -25.44 2.20
N ARG A 72 -12.25 -24.81 2.89
CA ARG A 72 -11.99 -23.62 3.71
C ARG A 72 -12.49 -23.87 5.12
N ARG A 73 -11.64 -23.63 6.12
CA ARG A 73 -11.98 -23.68 7.53
C ARG A 73 -11.58 -22.36 8.16
N LEU A 74 -12.49 -21.77 8.94
CA LEU A 74 -12.17 -20.59 9.73
C LEU A 74 -11.61 -21.02 11.09
N LYS A 75 -10.80 -20.16 11.72
CA LYS A 75 -10.28 -20.45 13.06
C LYS A 75 -11.42 -20.55 14.08
N GLU A 76 -12.49 -19.79 13.88
CA GLU A 76 -13.69 -19.84 14.72
C GLU A 76 -14.44 -21.18 14.61
N ASP A 77 -14.31 -21.90 13.49
CA ASP A 77 -14.95 -23.21 13.28
C ASP A 77 -14.11 -24.38 13.81
N MET A 78 -12.87 -24.10 14.24
CA MET A 78 -11.93 -25.13 14.66
C MET A 78 -12.11 -25.47 16.14
N VAL A 79 -12.64 -26.66 16.39
CA VAL A 79 -12.83 -27.24 17.71
C VAL A 79 -12.00 -28.51 17.89
N ASP A 80 -11.70 -28.88 19.14
CA ASP A 80 -11.17 -30.19 19.47
C ASP A 80 -12.24 -31.30 19.38
N PHE A 81 -11.87 -32.53 19.74
CA PHE A 81 -12.79 -33.67 19.71
C PHE A 81 -13.94 -33.57 20.72
N ASP A 82 -13.78 -32.77 21.77
CA ASP A 82 -14.79 -32.52 22.80
C ASP A 82 -15.68 -31.30 22.47
N GLY A 83 -15.42 -30.63 21.33
CA GLY A 83 -16.16 -29.48 20.85
C GLY A 83 -15.68 -28.14 21.42
N ALA A 84 -14.55 -28.09 22.13
CA ALA A 84 -14.00 -26.85 22.66
C ALA A 84 -13.24 -26.06 21.57
N PRO A 85 -13.39 -24.73 21.48
CA PRO A 85 -12.68 -23.91 20.50
C PRO A 85 -11.16 -24.00 20.64
N LEU A 86 -10.45 -24.24 19.54
CA LEU A 86 -8.99 -24.31 19.50
C LEU A 86 -8.33 -22.92 19.56
N PHE A 87 -9.05 -21.86 19.21
CA PHE A 87 -8.53 -20.50 19.15
C PHE A 87 -9.34 -19.55 20.04
N LEU A 88 -8.65 -18.58 20.64
CA LEU A 88 -9.29 -17.51 21.37
C LEU A 88 -10.09 -16.60 20.42
N PRO A 89 -11.23 -16.05 20.88
CA PRO A 89 -12.02 -15.14 20.07
C PRO A 89 -11.25 -13.84 19.79
N ARG A 90 -11.26 -13.42 18.52
CA ARG A 90 -10.65 -12.15 18.10
C ARG A 90 -11.61 -11.00 18.40
N GLN A 91 -11.12 -9.98 19.10
CA GLN A 91 -11.82 -8.70 19.26
C GLN A 91 -11.28 -7.68 18.26
N VAL A 92 -12.18 -7.05 17.50
CA VAL A 92 -11.82 -6.01 16.52
C VAL A 92 -12.51 -4.71 16.91
N ARG A 93 -11.75 -3.63 16.98
CA ARG A 93 -12.26 -2.28 17.25
C ARG A 93 -11.65 -1.31 16.24
N THR A 94 -12.51 -0.49 15.64
CA THR A 94 -12.08 0.62 14.79
C THR A 94 -12.16 1.89 15.60
N LEU A 95 -11.04 2.60 15.72
CA LEU A 95 -10.97 3.87 16.42
C LEU A 95 -11.03 5.01 15.38
N GLY A 96 -11.96 5.93 15.56
CA GLY A 96 -11.99 7.17 14.80
C GLY A 96 -10.98 8.15 15.39
N VAL A 97 -10.25 8.86 14.53
CA VAL A 97 -9.28 9.89 14.94
C VAL A 97 -9.76 11.23 14.39
N GLU A 98 -10.02 12.17 15.28
CA GLU A 98 -10.30 13.56 14.90
C GLU A 98 -8.99 14.33 14.83
N LEU A 99 -8.74 14.93 13.66
CA LEU A 99 -7.55 15.74 13.40
C LEU A 99 -7.60 17.04 14.19
N THR A 100 -6.44 17.51 14.62
CA THR A 100 -6.32 18.88 15.14
C THR A 100 -6.47 19.91 14.03
N GLN A 101 -6.74 21.17 14.36
CA GLN A 101 -6.83 22.22 13.35
C GLN A 101 -5.56 22.35 12.47
N PRO A 102 -4.32 22.30 13.01
CA PRO A 102 -3.12 22.32 12.16
C PRO A 102 -3.01 21.11 11.23
N GLU A 103 -3.34 19.91 11.71
CA GLU A 103 -3.38 18.68 10.90
C GLU A 103 -4.44 18.76 9.79
N GLN A 104 -5.63 19.27 10.13
CA GLN A 104 -6.72 19.45 9.19
C GLN A 104 -6.35 20.44 8.08
N ASN A 105 -5.73 21.57 8.43
CA ASN A 105 -5.27 22.56 7.46
C ASN A 105 -4.22 21.97 6.50
N LEU A 106 -3.26 21.19 7.03
CA LEU A 106 -2.29 20.47 6.21
C LEU A 106 -2.97 19.46 5.30
N TYR A 107 -3.92 18.70 5.83
CA TYR A 107 -4.67 17.70 5.09
C TYR A 107 -5.41 18.31 3.89
N GLU A 108 -6.11 19.42 4.12
CA GLU A 108 -6.82 20.17 3.09
C GLU A 108 -5.85 20.72 2.04
N ALA A 109 -4.78 21.39 2.46
CA ALA A 109 -3.80 21.98 1.53
C ALA A 109 -3.13 20.94 0.62
N VAL A 110 -2.75 19.79 1.17
CA VAL A 110 -2.18 18.68 0.37
C VAL A 110 -3.24 18.07 -0.54
N THR A 111 -4.47 17.88 -0.04
CA THR A 111 -5.57 17.31 -0.83
C THR A 111 -5.91 18.22 -2.02
N ASP A 112 -5.92 19.54 -1.82
CA ASP A 112 -6.18 20.51 -2.88
C ASP A 112 -5.08 20.48 -3.96
N TYR A 113 -3.80 20.42 -3.55
CA TYR A 113 -2.68 20.24 -4.48
C TYR A 113 -2.82 18.94 -5.29
N VAL A 114 -3.09 17.83 -4.60
CA VAL A 114 -3.27 16.52 -5.23
C VAL A 114 -4.43 16.56 -6.21
N ALA A 115 -5.58 17.13 -5.82
CA ALA A 115 -6.77 17.20 -6.66
C ALA A 115 -6.55 18.01 -7.94
N ASP A 116 -5.93 19.19 -7.86
CA ASP A 116 -5.61 20.02 -9.04
C ASP A 116 -4.70 19.25 -10.01
N MET A 117 -3.58 18.74 -9.50
CA MET A 117 -2.59 18.04 -10.32
C MET A 117 -3.14 16.73 -10.88
N PHE A 118 -4.02 16.04 -10.14
CA PHE A 118 -4.61 14.78 -10.57
C PHE A 118 -5.57 14.99 -11.73
N ASN A 119 -6.43 16.01 -11.67
CA ASN A 119 -7.33 16.37 -12.76
C ASN A 119 -6.54 16.75 -14.03
N ARG A 120 -5.44 17.49 -13.88
CA ARG A 120 -4.53 17.82 -14.99
C ARG A 120 -3.85 16.56 -15.56
N ALA A 121 -3.37 15.66 -14.70
CA ALA A 121 -2.72 14.42 -15.13
C ALA A 121 -3.68 13.52 -15.93
N LEU A 122 -4.92 13.41 -15.47
CA LEU A 122 -5.97 12.66 -16.19
C LEU A 122 -6.28 13.27 -17.56
N ALA A 123 -6.34 14.61 -17.66
CA ALA A 123 -6.58 15.28 -18.92
C ALA A 123 -5.44 15.08 -19.94
N GLU A 124 -4.20 14.91 -19.46
CA GLU A 124 -3.02 14.62 -20.29
C GLU A 124 -2.70 13.11 -20.43
N ASP A 125 -3.54 12.21 -19.90
CA ASP A 125 -3.32 10.75 -19.82
C ASP A 125 -1.94 10.37 -19.21
N ASN A 126 -1.46 11.17 -18.27
CA ASN A 126 -0.13 11.00 -17.66
C ASN A 126 -0.21 10.12 -16.41
N ARG A 127 -0.13 8.79 -16.63
CA ARG A 127 -0.23 7.79 -15.57
C ARG A 127 0.87 7.88 -14.52
N ASN A 128 2.08 8.30 -14.89
CA ASN A 128 3.20 8.38 -13.96
C ASN A 128 2.97 9.47 -12.91
N VAL A 129 2.50 10.65 -13.34
CA VAL A 129 2.12 11.73 -12.40
C VAL A 129 0.89 11.33 -11.59
N THR A 130 -0.15 10.77 -12.23
CA THR A 130 -1.33 10.24 -11.52
C THR A 130 -0.92 9.27 -10.40
N PHE A 131 0.02 8.37 -10.68
CA PHE A 131 0.53 7.42 -9.71
C PHE A 131 1.27 8.09 -8.55
N ALA A 132 2.17 9.04 -8.83
CA ALA A 132 2.86 9.82 -7.81
C ALA A 132 1.88 10.54 -6.85
N LEU A 133 0.81 11.12 -7.40
CA LEU A 133 -0.21 11.83 -6.63
C LEU A 133 -1.06 10.89 -5.76
N ILE A 134 -1.38 9.69 -6.25
CA ILE A 134 -2.08 8.66 -5.44
C ILE A 134 -1.22 8.26 -4.23
N ILE A 135 0.09 8.09 -4.43
CA ILE A 135 1.01 7.76 -3.33
C ILE A 135 1.02 8.89 -2.29
N LEU A 136 1.10 10.15 -2.73
CA LEU A 136 1.03 11.30 -1.81
C LEU A 136 -0.26 11.29 -0.98
N GLN A 137 -1.41 11.06 -1.60
CA GLN A 137 -2.69 10.97 -0.88
C GLN A 137 -2.72 9.82 0.14
N ARG A 138 -2.18 8.64 -0.22
CA ARG A 138 -2.08 7.50 0.70
C ARG A 138 -1.17 7.81 1.89
N ARG A 139 -0.04 8.46 1.63
CA ARG A 139 0.94 8.80 2.67
C ARG A 139 0.44 9.90 3.61
N LEU A 140 -0.40 10.82 3.14
CA LEU A 140 -1.11 11.80 3.97
C LEU A 140 -1.98 11.15 5.05
N ALA A 141 -2.63 10.02 4.75
CA ALA A 141 -3.42 9.27 5.73
C ALA A 141 -2.58 8.36 6.65
N SER A 142 -1.30 8.19 6.35
CA SER A 142 -0.40 7.30 7.09
C SER A 142 0.12 7.96 8.37
N SER A 143 0.91 9.02 8.22
CA SER A 143 1.48 9.86 9.28
C SER A 143 1.92 11.21 8.72
N ILE A 144 2.09 12.22 9.59
CA ILE A 144 2.59 13.54 9.18
C ILE A 144 4.03 13.45 8.65
N ARG A 145 4.85 12.60 9.28
CA ARG A 145 6.22 12.34 8.82
C ARG A 145 6.24 11.79 7.40
N ALA A 146 5.37 10.82 7.10
CA ALA A 146 5.31 10.21 5.77
C ALA A 146 4.96 11.23 4.68
N ILE A 147 3.96 12.09 4.90
CA ILE A 147 3.63 13.12 3.90
C ILE A 147 4.72 14.17 3.78
N ARG A 148 5.30 14.64 4.89
CA ARG A 148 6.41 15.60 4.86
C ARG A 148 7.57 15.08 4.01
N ARG A 149 8.03 13.86 4.30
CA ARG A 149 9.16 13.25 3.57
C ARG A 149 8.85 13.07 2.09
N SER A 150 7.60 12.76 1.77
CA SER A 150 7.18 12.60 0.37
C SER A 150 7.15 13.93 -0.39
N LEU A 151 6.70 15.00 0.25
CA LEU A 151 6.74 16.36 -0.30
C LEU A 151 8.19 16.84 -0.49
N GLU A 152 9.03 16.67 0.53
CA GLU A 152 10.47 16.98 0.48
C GLU A 152 11.15 16.22 -0.66
N ASN A 153 10.96 14.90 -0.75
CA ASN A 153 11.55 14.08 -1.79
C ASN A 153 11.07 14.51 -3.18
N ARG A 154 9.77 14.76 -3.37
CA ARG A 154 9.24 15.23 -4.66
C ARG A 154 9.84 16.58 -5.04
N ARG A 155 9.86 17.54 -4.12
CA ARG A 155 10.49 18.86 -4.32
C ARG A 155 11.94 18.72 -4.75
N ASP A 156 12.73 17.93 -4.02
CA ASP A 156 14.17 17.78 -4.29
C ASP A 156 14.42 17.10 -5.65
N ARG A 157 13.59 16.12 -6.02
CA ARG A 157 13.65 15.48 -7.35
C ARG A 157 13.30 16.46 -8.47
N LEU A 158 12.28 17.29 -8.30
CA LEU A 158 11.92 18.30 -9.29
C LEU A 158 12.94 19.44 -9.37
N ALA A 159 13.54 19.85 -8.25
CA ALA A 159 14.64 20.82 -8.24
C ALA A 159 15.90 20.29 -8.94
N ALA A 160 16.24 19.01 -8.75
CA ALA A 160 17.31 18.37 -9.51
C ALA A 160 16.98 18.33 -11.02
N LEU A 161 15.75 17.98 -11.37
CA LEU A 161 15.27 18.01 -12.75
C LEU A 161 15.33 19.42 -13.35
N GLN A 162 14.99 20.45 -12.59
CA GLN A 162 15.09 21.86 -13.02
C GLN A 162 16.53 22.20 -13.41
N ALA A 163 17.50 21.84 -12.57
CA ALA A 163 18.92 22.04 -12.88
C ALA A 163 19.35 21.29 -14.15
N ASP A 164 18.87 20.06 -14.33
CA ASP A 164 19.13 19.27 -15.55
C ASP A 164 18.50 19.92 -16.80
N ILE A 165 17.29 20.46 -16.71
CA ILE A 165 16.58 21.14 -17.80
C ILE A 165 17.33 22.41 -18.22
N VAL A 166 17.86 23.17 -17.27
CA VAL A 166 18.69 24.36 -17.55
C VAL A 166 19.95 23.96 -18.34
N ALA A 167 20.55 22.82 -18.03
CA ALA A 167 21.70 22.29 -18.77
C ALA A 167 21.30 21.70 -20.15
N ASN A 168 20.15 21.04 -20.24
CA ASN A 168 19.62 20.47 -21.46
C ASN A 168 18.06 20.47 -21.47
N PRO A 169 17.43 21.36 -22.25
CA PRO A 169 15.97 21.50 -22.30
C PRO A 169 15.20 20.24 -22.70
N GLN A 170 15.85 19.25 -23.33
CA GLN A 170 15.20 17.98 -23.72
C GLN A 170 14.71 17.17 -22.52
N PHE A 171 15.29 17.36 -21.33
CA PHE A 171 14.88 16.65 -20.13
C PHE A 171 13.46 16.98 -19.68
N LEU A 172 12.93 18.16 -20.01
CA LEU A 172 11.55 18.53 -19.65
C LEU A 172 10.54 17.65 -20.38
N GLU A 173 10.72 17.46 -21.69
CA GLU A 173 9.84 16.57 -22.47
C GLU A 173 9.99 15.11 -22.06
N ALA A 174 11.19 14.68 -21.67
CA ALA A 174 11.41 13.33 -21.12
C ALA A 174 10.70 13.13 -19.78
N ALA A 175 10.72 14.11 -18.88
CA ALA A 175 10.02 14.04 -17.59
C ALA A 175 8.49 14.12 -17.74
N ARG A 176 7.98 14.75 -18.80
CA ARG A 176 6.54 14.76 -19.11
C ARG A 176 6.06 13.45 -19.75
N ARG A 177 6.83 12.90 -20.70
CA ARG A 177 6.41 11.74 -21.51
C ARG A 177 6.99 10.40 -21.09
N GLY A 178 7.92 10.37 -20.14
CA GLY A 178 8.79 9.23 -19.91
C GLY A 178 8.04 7.91 -19.72
N ASP A 179 8.76 6.80 -19.88
CA ASP A 179 8.18 5.46 -19.93
C ASP A 179 7.22 5.19 -18.76
N GLU A 180 6.17 4.40 -19.01
CA GLU A 180 5.19 4.01 -17.99
C GLU A 180 5.88 3.14 -16.92
N VAL A 181 5.97 3.65 -15.69
CA VAL A 181 6.62 2.94 -14.56
C VAL A 181 5.59 2.42 -13.55
N THR A 182 4.31 2.62 -13.83
CA THR A 182 3.23 2.09 -12.99
C THR A 182 3.18 0.56 -13.05
N PRO A 183 3.36 -0.14 -11.92
CA PRO A 183 3.11 -1.58 -11.86
C PRO A 183 1.66 -1.90 -12.21
N ASP A 184 1.43 -2.98 -12.97
CA ASP A 184 0.08 -3.43 -13.35
C ASP A 184 -0.85 -3.70 -12.14
N ASN A 185 -0.27 -4.03 -10.98
CA ASN A 185 -0.99 -4.12 -9.71
C ASN A 185 -0.08 -3.75 -8.54
N LEU A 186 -0.23 -2.54 -8.02
CA LEU A 186 0.53 -2.05 -6.87
C LEU A 186 0.37 -2.96 -5.67
N ASP A 187 -0.85 -3.39 -5.38
CA ASP A 187 -1.15 -4.19 -4.18
C ASP A 187 -0.60 -5.62 -4.25
N ASP A 188 -0.10 -6.09 -5.41
CA ASP A 188 0.54 -7.40 -5.58
C ASP A 188 2.06 -7.33 -5.83
N ALA A 189 2.60 -6.14 -6.03
CA ALA A 189 4.04 -5.95 -6.19
C ALA A 189 4.76 -6.23 -4.85
N ALA A 190 6.01 -6.70 -4.91
CA ALA A 190 6.82 -6.78 -3.71
C ALA A 190 7.05 -5.36 -3.15
N GLU A 191 7.18 -5.23 -1.83
CA GLU A 191 7.33 -3.92 -1.19
C GLU A 191 8.55 -3.13 -1.73
N GLY A 192 9.67 -3.82 -1.99
CA GLY A 192 10.85 -3.22 -2.65
C GLY A 192 10.55 -2.69 -4.06
N ASP A 193 9.90 -3.49 -4.91
CA ASP A 193 9.51 -3.08 -6.26
C ASP A 193 8.54 -1.88 -6.24
N ARG A 194 7.62 -1.86 -5.27
CA ARG A 194 6.72 -0.71 -5.07
C ARG A 194 7.54 0.52 -4.77
N TRP A 195 8.44 0.45 -3.78
CA TRP A 195 9.28 1.57 -3.37
C TRP A 195 10.09 2.14 -4.54
N GLU A 196 10.70 1.28 -5.35
CA GLU A 196 11.43 1.71 -6.56
C GLU A 196 10.52 2.43 -7.56
N ALA A 197 9.31 1.92 -7.79
CA ALA A 197 8.33 2.56 -8.64
C ALA A 197 7.85 3.91 -8.07
N GLU A 198 7.62 4.00 -6.75
CA GLU A 198 7.26 5.24 -6.06
C GLU A 198 8.36 6.30 -6.25
N GLU A 199 9.62 5.95 -5.98
CA GLU A 199 10.78 6.84 -6.15
C GLU A 199 10.96 7.32 -7.59
N HIS A 200 10.73 6.44 -8.57
CA HIS A 200 10.81 6.81 -9.98
C HIS A 200 9.68 7.77 -10.37
N ALA A 201 8.46 7.55 -9.86
CA ALA A 201 7.28 8.38 -10.12
C ALA A 201 7.45 9.84 -9.64
N LEU A 202 8.29 10.07 -8.61
CA LEU A 202 8.56 11.42 -8.10
C LEU A 202 9.24 12.36 -9.11
N ARG A 203 9.90 11.82 -10.14
CA ARG A 203 10.60 12.62 -11.16
C ARG A 203 9.68 13.18 -12.25
N TYR A 204 8.45 12.70 -12.32
CA TYR A 204 7.49 13.12 -13.36
C TYR A 204 6.73 14.36 -12.93
N THR A 205 6.54 15.27 -13.89
CA THR A 205 5.84 16.54 -13.74
C THR A 205 4.94 16.81 -14.94
N LEU A 206 3.92 17.63 -14.74
CA LEU A 206 3.06 18.16 -15.82
C LEU A 206 3.50 19.54 -16.31
N ALA A 207 4.53 20.14 -15.71
CA ALA A 207 5.02 21.46 -16.08
C ALA A 207 5.40 21.50 -17.56
N ARG A 208 4.92 22.52 -18.28
CA ARG A 208 5.16 22.70 -19.73
C ARG A 208 6.37 23.58 -20.04
N ASN A 209 6.86 24.30 -19.04
CA ASN A 209 7.99 25.21 -19.13
C ASN A 209 8.66 25.31 -17.74
N LEU A 210 9.78 26.04 -17.69
CA LEU A 210 10.56 26.20 -16.46
C LEU A 210 9.79 26.96 -15.38
N ASP A 211 9.01 27.99 -15.76
CA ASP A 211 8.23 28.81 -14.82
C ASP A 211 7.15 27.97 -14.11
N GLU A 212 6.46 27.08 -14.84
CA GLU A 212 5.48 26.14 -14.27
C GLU A 212 6.15 25.13 -13.33
N LEU A 213 7.36 24.66 -13.65
CA LEU A 213 8.12 23.75 -12.80
C LEU A 213 8.58 24.45 -11.52
N GLU A 214 9.06 25.69 -11.64
CA GLU A 214 9.43 26.54 -10.50
C GLU A 214 8.25 26.79 -9.57
N ALA A 215 7.06 27.07 -10.12
CA ALA A 215 5.85 27.23 -9.35
C ALA A 215 5.46 25.92 -8.62
N GLU A 216 5.58 24.76 -9.26
CA GLU A 216 5.33 23.45 -8.62
C GLU A 216 6.32 23.20 -7.47
N ILE A 217 7.61 23.46 -7.68
CA ILE A 217 8.64 23.31 -6.66
C ILE A 217 8.38 24.21 -5.45
N ALA A 218 8.04 25.48 -5.69
CA ALA A 218 7.73 26.44 -4.63
C ALA A 218 6.52 25.99 -3.80
N MET A 219 5.45 25.53 -4.47
CA MET A 219 4.26 25.02 -3.80
C MET A 219 4.56 23.78 -2.95
N LEU A 220 5.35 22.84 -3.49
CA LEU A 220 5.78 21.65 -2.74
C LEU A 220 6.64 22.03 -1.52
N ASP A 221 7.49 23.05 -1.64
CA ASP A 221 8.29 23.54 -0.52
C ASP A 221 7.42 24.15 0.59
N GLU A 222 6.43 24.97 0.24
CA GLU A 222 5.47 25.53 1.21
C GLU A 222 4.68 24.43 1.94
N LEU A 223 4.24 23.40 1.21
CA LEU A 223 3.55 22.25 1.81
C LEU A 223 4.48 21.45 2.73
N ALA A 224 5.73 21.21 2.31
CA ALA A 224 6.72 20.52 3.13
C ALA A 224 7.06 21.30 4.41
N GLN A 225 7.19 22.62 4.33
CA GLN A 225 7.41 23.50 5.48
C GLN A 225 6.22 23.47 6.44
N THR A 226 4.99 23.54 5.92
CA THR A 226 3.78 23.39 6.72
C THR A 226 3.76 22.03 7.43
N ALA A 227 4.02 20.94 6.71
CA ALA A 227 4.04 19.60 7.28
C ALA A 227 5.08 19.45 8.40
N ARG A 228 6.25 20.06 8.20
CA ARG A 228 7.32 20.13 9.21
C ARG A 228 6.90 20.91 10.44
N ALA A 229 6.29 22.07 10.27
CA ALA A 229 5.82 22.87 11.40
C ALA A 229 4.76 22.13 12.22
N VAL A 230 3.86 21.37 11.56
CA VAL A 230 2.88 20.54 12.27
C VAL A 230 3.54 19.38 13.02
N GLU A 231 4.51 18.68 12.41
CA GLU A 231 5.25 17.60 13.09
C GLU A 231 6.07 18.13 14.29
N GLU A 232 6.71 19.28 14.15
CA GLU A 232 7.52 19.90 15.21
C GLU A 232 6.67 20.47 16.36
N ALA A 233 5.41 20.83 16.11
CA ALA A 233 4.50 21.34 17.13
C ALA A 233 4.09 20.28 18.17
N GLY A 234 4.18 18.99 17.83
CA GLY A 234 3.90 17.90 18.75
C GLY A 234 3.48 16.61 18.06
N PRO A 235 3.29 15.53 18.84
CA PRO A 235 2.87 14.25 18.30
C PRO A 235 1.49 14.35 17.66
N GLU A 236 1.35 13.78 16.46
CA GLU A 236 0.08 13.75 15.73
C GLU A 236 -1.03 13.02 16.49
N ARG A 237 -2.30 13.33 16.19
CA ARG A 237 -3.47 12.74 16.87
C ARG A 237 -3.47 11.22 16.82
N LYS A 238 -3.15 10.62 15.67
CA LYS A 238 -3.10 9.16 15.51
C LYS A 238 -2.07 8.50 16.43
N LEU A 239 -0.92 9.15 16.64
CA LEU A 239 0.11 8.67 17.56
C LEU A 239 -0.34 8.81 19.02
N ASN A 240 -1.02 9.90 19.36
CA ASN A 240 -1.60 10.09 20.70
C ASN A 240 -2.70 9.04 21.00
N GLU A 241 -3.54 8.70 20.02
CA GLU A 241 -4.52 7.62 20.17
C GLU A 241 -3.84 6.25 20.34
N LEU A 242 -2.76 5.96 19.59
CA LEU A 242 -1.96 4.74 19.80
C LEU A 242 -1.42 4.68 21.24
N ARG A 243 -0.92 5.79 21.77
CA ARG A 243 -0.45 5.87 23.16
C ARG A 243 -1.57 5.53 24.14
N GLN A 244 -2.77 6.08 23.95
CA GLN A 244 -3.91 5.76 24.79
C GLN A 244 -4.28 4.27 24.73
N VAL A 245 -4.20 3.65 23.55
CA VAL A 245 -4.44 2.20 23.41
C VAL A 245 -3.42 1.39 24.22
N ILE A 246 -2.14 1.75 24.15
CA ILE A 246 -1.06 1.09 24.91
C ILE A 246 -1.29 1.22 26.43
N GLU A 247 -1.73 2.39 26.88
CA GLU A 247 -2.06 2.63 28.29
C GLU A 247 -3.30 1.84 28.73
N GLN A 248 -4.35 1.77 27.89
CA GLN A 248 -5.59 1.05 28.19
C GLN A 248 -5.43 -0.47 28.29
N ILE A 249 -4.55 -1.06 27.48
CA ILE A 249 -4.22 -2.49 27.58
C ILE A 249 -3.20 -2.78 28.69
N GLU A 250 -2.78 -1.75 29.42
CA GLU A 250 -1.78 -1.83 30.48
C GLU A 250 -0.51 -2.57 30.03
N LEU A 251 -0.03 -2.30 28.80
CA LEU A 251 1.01 -3.09 28.13
C LEU A 251 2.26 -3.29 29.00
N PHE A 252 2.68 -2.23 29.69
CA PHE A 252 3.84 -2.25 30.59
C PHE A 252 3.65 -3.11 31.85
N ARG A 253 2.41 -3.38 32.25
CA ARG A 253 2.06 -4.21 33.41
C ARG A 253 1.81 -5.66 33.01
N THR A 254 1.17 -5.89 31.87
CA THR A 254 0.81 -7.23 31.40
C THR A 254 1.99 -7.95 30.75
N GLY A 255 2.95 -7.22 30.19
CA GLY A 255 4.06 -7.79 29.43
C GLY A 255 3.60 -8.41 28.10
N GLU A 256 2.40 -8.04 27.63
CA GLU A 256 1.91 -8.46 26.32
C GLU A 256 2.77 -7.88 25.20
N LYS A 257 2.74 -8.54 24.04
CA LYS A 257 3.44 -8.10 22.84
C LYS A 257 2.48 -7.35 21.92
N LEU A 258 2.93 -6.21 21.40
CA LEU A 258 2.18 -5.39 20.46
C LEU A 258 2.75 -5.52 19.05
N LEU A 259 1.90 -5.86 18.07
CA LEU A 259 2.24 -5.84 16.66
C LEU A 259 1.59 -4.63 15.98
N ILE A 260 2.39 -3.81 15.31
CA ILE A 260 1.92 -2.62 14.58
C ILE A 260 2.30 -2.79 13.11
N PHE A 261 1.33 -2.60 12.23
CA PHE A 261 1.53 -2.63 10.78
C PHE A 261 1.41 -1.23 10.21
N THR A 262 2.30 -0.90 9.27
CA THR A 262 2.27 0.35 8.50
C THR A 262 2.70 0.05 7.06
N GLU A 263 2.17 0.81 6.10
CA GLU A 263 2.55 0.71 4.69
C GLU A 263 3.77 1.57 4.34
N SER A 264 4.04 2.63 5.11
CA SER A 264 5.13 3.58 4.83
C SER A 264 6.31 3.34 5.77
N LYS A 265 7.52 3.26 5.18
CA LYS A 265 8.79 3.20 5.92
C LYS A 265 9.03 4.46 6.75
N ASP A 266 8.67 5.63 6.25
CA ASP A 266 8.79 6.88 7.02
C ASP A 266 7.90 6.86 8.29
N THR A 267 6.72 6.22 8.21
CA THR A 267 5.86 5.98 9.38
C THR A 267 6.44 4.93 10.32
N LEU A 268 7.08 3.87 9.79
CA LEU A 268 7.79 2.88 10.60
C LEU A 268 8.88 3.56 11.44
N ASP A 269 9.74 4.35 10.80
CA ASP A 269 10.83 5.06 11.48
C ASP A 269 10.29 6.03 12.53
N TYR A 270 9.19 6.73 12.23
CA TYR A 270 8.47 7.57 13.20
C TYR A 270 7.96 6.80 14.42
N LEU A 271 7.37 5.64 14.20
CA LEU A 271 6.86 4.80 15.28
C LEU A 271 8.01 4.25 16.13
N VAL A 272 9.10 3.79 15.51
CA VAL A 272 10.27 3.28 16.23
C VAL A 272 10.83 4.33 17.19
N GLU A 273 11.01 5.57 16.70
CA GLU A 273 11.49 6.68 17.54
C GLU A 273 10.57 6.92 18.75
N ASN A 274 9.25 7.04 18.52
CA ASN A 274 8.30 7.36 19.58
C ASN A 274 8.11 6.21 20.57
N LEU A 275 7.97 4.97 20.09
CA LEU A 275 7.78 3.79 20.93
C LEU A 275 9.03 3.55 21.80
N THR A 276 10.22 3.74 21.24
CA THR A 276 11.47 3.64 22.00
C THR A 276 11.55 4.74 23.07
N GLN A 277 11.16 5.98 22.73
CA GLN A 277 11.10 7.08 23.71
C GLN A 277 10.07 6.83 24.83
N TRP A 278 9.01 6.08 24.55
CA TRP A 278 8.04 5.64 25.56
C TRP A 278 8.53 4.46 26.40
N GLY A 279 9.73 3.93 26.13
CA GLY A 279 10.37 2.87 26.91
C GLY A 279 10.07 1.45 26.43
N LEU A 280 9.53 1.29 25.21
CA LEU A 280 9.31 -0.03 24.62
C LEU A 280 10.58 -0.51 23.92
N THR A 281 10.82 -1.83 23.96
CA THR A 281 11.78 -2.48 23.07
C THR A 281 11.08 -2.77 21.76
N VAL A 282 11.65 -2.31 20.65
CA VAL A 282 11.02 -2.38 19.32
C VAL A 282 11.89 -3.22 18.40
N THR A 283 11.25 -4.20 17.74
CA THR A 283 11.83 -4.96 16.65
C THR A 283 11.07 -4.64 15.37
N THR A 284 11.79 -4.45 14.25
CA THR A 284 11.19 -4.06 12.97
C THR A 284 11.42 -5.11 11.89
N ILE A 285 10.47 -5.19 10.97
CA ILE A 285 10.57 -5.96 9.74
C ILE A 285 10.08 -5.06 8.60
N ASP A 286 10.89 -4.87 7.57
CA ASP A 286 10.51 -4.10 6.37
C ASP A 286 10.86 -4.81 5.06
N GLY A 287 10.31 -4.29 3.96
CA GLY A 287 10.45 -4.81 2.60
C GLY A 287 11.89 -4.93 2.10
N THR A 288 12.81 -4.14 2.65
CA THR A 288 14.21 -4.07 2.23
C THR A 288 15.11 -5.06 2.97
N MET A 289 14.61 -5.67 4.06
CA MET A 289 15.40 -6.61 4.86
C MET A 289 15.64 -7.95 4.15
N PRO A 290 16.90 -8.44 4.12
CA PRO A 290 17.20 -9.81 3.70
C PRO A 290 16.50 -10.86 4.57
N GLN A 291 16.19 -12.03 4.00
CA GLN A 291 15.46 -13.09 4.70
C GLN A 291 16.10 -13.50 6.04
N VAL A 292 17.44 -13.57 6.10
CA VAL A 292 18.16 -13.92 7.34
C VAL A 292 17.93 -12.88 8.44
N ALA A 293 17.94 -11.59 8.08
CA ALA A 293 17.68 -10.51 9.02
C ALA A 293 16.22 -10.54 9.53
N ARG A 294 15.27 -10.92 8.67
CA ARG A 294 13.86 -11.10 9.06
C ARG A 294 13.69 -12.24 10.06
N GLN A 295 14.32 -13.38 9.82
CA GLN A 295 14.29 -14.53 10.75
C GLN A 295 14.91 -14.18 12.11
N GLN A 296 15.98 -13.40 12.12
CA GLN A 296 16.57 -12.91 13.36
C GLN A 296 15.61 -11.99 14.11
N ALA A 297 15.00 -11.02 13.41
CA ALA A 297 14.01 -10.13 13.99
C ALA A 297 12.80 -10.89 14.58
N GLU A 298 12.30 -11.91 13.88
CA GLU A 298 11.24 -12.79 14.40
C GLU A 298 11.67 -13.57 15.65
N THR A 299 12.95 -13.92 15.75
CA THR A 299 13.51 -14.64 16.91
C THR A 299 13.72 -13.70 18.11
N ASP A 300 14.10 -12.46 17.85
CA ASP A 300 14.35 -11.43 18.87
C ASP A 300 13.04 -10.92 19.51
N PHE A 301 11.91 -10.97 18.78
CA PHE A 301 10.61 -10.51 19.24
C PHE A 301 9.92 -11.46 20.22
#